data_AF-A0A966Q408-F1
#
_entry.id   AF-A0A966Q408-F1
#
_cell.length_a   1.000
_cell.length_b   1.000
_cell.length_c   1.000
_cell.angle_alpha   90.00
_cell.angle_beta   90.00
_cell.angle_gamma   90.00
#
_symmetry.space_group_name_H-M   'P 1'
#
loop_
_entity.id
_entity.type
_entity.pdbx_description
1 polymer ?
#
loop_
_entity_poly.entity_id
_entity_poly.type
_entity_poly.pdbx_seq_one_letter_code
_entity_poly.pdbx_strand_id
1 'polypeptide(L)'
;MTIYYLYTKTHLKTGLKYLGYTKNDPYTYKGSGTYWNLHLDKHGNYVWTNILFQSEIKEEVAEKGKYYSELWNVVESKDWANLVPETGEGCGSNGDKNGMYGKTHTEEVKIFLAEKTKERLIGKTYEELYGKVKSDELKQIRAEQMKKYREKHSQIGNKNSNAKTILFISPDGEEYIIKGGLRKFCRYANIDTGMMINVLKGRKQSHKGWKGKYL
;
A
#
# COMPACT_ATOMS: atom_id res chain seq x y z
N MET A 1 -3.65 -18.12 18.02
CA MET A 1 -2.44 -18.52 18.76
C MET A 1 -1.25 -18.21 17.87
N THR A 2 -0.27 -17.44 18.35
CA THR A 2 0.90 -17.05 17.56
C THR A 2 2.10 -17.76 18.14
N ILE A 3 2.82 -18.54 17.33
CA ILE A 3 4.03 -19.24 17.75
C ILE A 3 5.23 -18.45 17.23
N TYR A 4 6.19 -18.20 18.11
CA TYR A 4 7.47 -17.58 17.80
C TYR A 4 8.55 -18.65 17.74
N TYR A 5 9.36 -18.62 16.69
CA TYR A 5 10.44 -19.56 16.45
C TYR A 5 11.78 -18.84 16.54
N LEU A 6 12.69 -19.35 17.36
CA LEU A 6 14.11 -19.03 17.33
C LEU A 6 14.81 -20.05 16.44
N TYR A 7 15.62 -19.61 15.49
CA TYR A 7 16.26 -20.49 14.53
C TYR A 7 17.68 -20.03 14.21
N THR A 8 18.48 -20.98 13.74
CA THR A 8 19.72 -20.70 13.03
C THR A 8 19.57 -21.09 11.57
N LYS A 9 20.17 -20.27 10.70
CA LYS A 9 20.30 -20.54 9.28
C LYS A 9 21.77 -20.67 8.96
N THR A 10 22.12 -21.67 8.14
CA THR A 10 23.48 -21.87 7.64
C THR A 10 23.44 -21.87 6.12
N HIS A 11 24.22 -21.00 5.50
CA HIS A 11 24.36 -20.99 4.05
C HIS A 11 25.30 -22.12 3.61
N LEU A 12 24.78 -23.07 2.84
CA LEU A 12 25.46 -24.34 2.54
C LEU A 12 26.75 -24.18 1.71
N LYS A 13 26.89 -23.09 0.94
CA LYS A 13 28.08 -22.87 0.10
C LYS A 13 29.20 -22.14 0.82
N THR A 14 28.86 -21.19 1.68
CA THR A 14 29.84 -20.29 2.33
C THR A 14 30.06 -20.63 3.79
N GLY A 15 29.18 -21.44 4.39
CA GLY A 15 29.21 -21.76 5.82
C GLY A 15 28.69 -20.64 6.72
N LEU A 16 28.36 -19.46 6.17
CA LEU A 16 27.92 -18.30 6.95
C LEU A 16 26.63 -18.63 7.70
N LYS A 17 26.61 -18.31 9.00
CA LYS A 17 25.49 -18.58 9.89
C LYS A 17 24.71 -17.32 10.21
N TYR A 18 23.45 -17.48 10.57
CA TYR A 18 22.57 -16.39 10.98
C TYR A 18 21.62 -16.88 12.06
N LEU A 19 21.63 -16.21 13.22
CA LEU A 19 20.67 -16.41 14.29
C LEU A 19 19.53 -15.42 14.09
N GLY A 20 18.28 -15.89 14.12
CA GLY A 20 17.13 -15.01 14.01
C GLY A 20 15.91 -15.60 14.66
N TYR A 21 14.89 -14.77 14.87
CA TYR A 21 13.56 -15.26 15.25
C TYR A 21 12.48 -14.80 14.26
N THR A 22 11.33 -15.47 14.27
CA THR A 22 10.19 -15.11 13.43
C THR A 22 8.87 -15.64 14.01
N LYS A 23 7.77 -15.04 13.59
CA LYS A 23 6.40 -15.56 13.80
C LYS A 23 5.85 -16.31 12.58
N ASN A 24 6.55 -16.22 11.45
CA ASN A 24 6.18 -16.92 10.22
C ASN A 24 6.80 -18.32 10.25
N ASP A 25 6.49 -19.14 9.25
CA ASP A 25 7.17 -20.41 9.08
C ASP A 25 8.69 -20.20 8.85
N PRO A 26 9.56 -20.71 9.74
CA PRO A 26 11.00 -20.49 9.66
C PRO A 26 11.66 -21.15 8.44
N TYR A 27 11.05 -22.17 7.83
CA TYR A 27 11.63 -22.84 6.65
C TYR A 27 11.42 -22.04 5.36
N THR A 28 10.31 -21.32 5.26
CA THR A 28 10.01 -20.45 4.11
C THR A 28 10.52 -19.03 4.30
N TYR A 29 10.61 -18.56 5.55
CA TYR A 29 11.12 -17.24 5.87
C TYR A 29 12.65 -17.15 5.69
N LYS A 30 13.13 -16.19 4.89
CA LYS A 30 14.56 -16.03 4.59
C LYS A 30 15.38 -15.50 5.77
N GLY A 31 14.79 -14.64 6.59
CA GLY A 31 15.46 -13.91 7.68
C GLY A 31 15.28 -12.39 7.57
N SER A 32 15.43 -11.69 8.69
CA SER A 32 15.31 -10.22 8.75
C SER A 32 16.66 -9.50 8.66
N GLY A 33 17.77 -10.20 8.89
CA GLY A 33 19.11 -9.62 8.94
C GLY A 33 19.52 -8.95 7.63
N THR A 34 19.91 -7.68 7.69
CA THR A 34 20.34 -6.89 6.51
C THR A 34 21.54 -7.54 5.82
N TYR A 35 22.61 -7.86 6.58
CA TYR A 35 23.81 -8.48 6.01
C TYR A 35 23.54 -9.89 5.49
N TRP A 36 22.71 -10.66 6.20
CA TRP A 36 22.26 -11.99 5.75
C TRP A 36 21.52 -11.92 4.40
N ASN A 37 20.57 -11.01 4.25
CA ASN A 37 19.82 -10.88 3.00
C ASN A 37 20.72 -10.44 1.84
N LEU A 38 21.65 -9.49 2.07
CA LEU A 38 22.66 -9.11 1.07
C LEU A 38 23.56 -10.29 0.68
N HIS A 39 23.92 -11.15 1.64
CA HIS A 39 24.69 -12.36 1.37
C HIS A 39 23.93 -13.33 0.47
N LEU A 40 22.64 -13.58 0.74
CA LEU A 40 21.79 -14.44 -0.08
C LEU A 40 21.56 -13.89 -1.49
N ASP A 41 21.43 -12.57 -1.64
CA ASP A 41 21.29 -11.93 -2.96
C ASP A 41 22.57 -12.12 -3.80
N LYS A 42 23.74 -12.11 -3.16
CA LYS A 42 25.03 -12.29 -3.83
C LYS A 42 25.37 -13.75 -4.14
N HIS A 43 25.05 -14.68 -3.24
CA HIS A 43 25.52 -16.08 -3.32
C HIS A 43 24.41 -17.11 -3.62
N GLY A 44 23.17 -16.65 -3.72
CA GLY A 44 21.97 -17.48 -3.91
C GLY A 44 21.40 -17.99 -2.58
N ASN A 45 20.16 -18.49 -2.64
CA ASN A 45 19.43 -18.93 -1.44
C ASN A 45 19.56 -20.45 -1.21
N TYR A 46 20.74 -20.89 -0.76
CA TYR A 46 21.01 -22.30 -0.41
C TYR A 46 21.17 -22.44 1.11
N VAL A 47 20.05 -22.47 1.83
CA VAL A 47 20.03 -22.33 3.28
C VAL A 47 19.48 -23.57 3.96
N TRP A 48 20.22 -24.07 4.94
CA TRP A 48 19.69 -25.03 5.91
C TRP A 48 19.19 -24.29 7.15
N THR A 49 18.00 -24.64 7.64
CA THR A 49 17.36 -24.00 8.79
C THR A 49 17.23 -25.01 9.93
N ASN A 50 17.66 -24.60 11.12
CA ASN A 50 17.55 -25.38 12.35
C ASN A 50 16.77 -24.58 13.39
N ILE A 51 15.71 -25.17 13.95
CA ILE A 51 14.90 -24.52 14.99
C ILE A 51 15.54 -24.80 16.35
N LEU A 52 15.87 -23.75 17.08
CA LEU A 52 16.49 -23.85 18.42
C LEU A 52 15.46 -23.89 19.54
N PHE A 53 14.39 -23.11 19.39
CA PHE A 53 13.37 -22.95 20.41
C PHE A 53 12.08 -22.43 19.78
N GLN A 54 10.93 -22.81 20.34
CA GLN A 54 9.64 -22.27 19.96
C GLN A 54 8.81 -22.00 21.21
N SER A 55 8.11 -20.88 21.24
CA SER A 55 7.20 -20.54 22.34
C SER A 55 6.08 -19.63 21.82
N GLU A 56 4.96 -19.59 22.54
CA GLU A 56 3.89 -18.62 22.31
C GLU A 56 4.22 -17.26 22.95
N ILE A 57 5.18 -17.25 23.89
CA ILE A 57 5.61 -16.08 24.64
C ILE A 57 6.84 -15.49 23.94
N LYS A 58 6.71 -14.24 23.47
CA LYS A 58 7.78 -13.54 22.74
C LYS A 58 9.00 -13.32 23.64
N GLU A 59 8.78 -13.03 24.90
CA GLU A 59 9.79 -12.70 25.90
C GLU A 59 10.74 -13.88 26.14
N GLU A 60 10.23 -15.12 26.18
CA GLU A 60 11.05 -16.33 26.30
C GLU A 60 11.97 -16.53 25.09
N VAL A 61 11.45 -16.27 23.88
CA VAL A 61 12.23 -16.34 22.65
C VAL A 61 13.33 -15.26 22.63
N ALA A 62 13.03 -14.06 23.13
CA ALA A 62 14.01 -12.98 23.24
C ALA A 62 15.11 -13.30 24.27
N GLU A 63 14.76 -13.87 25.43
CA GLU A 63 15.72 -14.30 26.45
C GLU A 63 16.65 -15.40 25.91
N LYS A 64 16.09 -16.41 25.23
CA LYS A 64 16.87 -17.46 24.56
C LYS A 64 17.72 -16.91 23.41
N GLY A 65 17.20 -15.96 22.64
CA GLY A 65 17.93 -15.28 21.57
C GLY A 65 19.17 -14.55 22.09
N LYS A 66 19.01 -13.82 23.21
CA LYS A 66 20.13 -13.17 23.91
C LYS A 66 21.16 -14.19 24.42
N TYR A 67 20.69 -15.25 25.08
CA TYR A 67 21.55 -16.33 25.58
C TYR A 67 22.42 -16.94 24.46
N TYR A 68 21.82 -17.31 23.32
CA TYR A 68 22.58 -17.87 22.18
C TYR A 68 23.47 -16.84 21.48
N SER A 69 23.07 -15.56 21.48
CA SER A 69 23.90 -14.48 20.92
C SER A 69 25.21 -14.33 21.68
N GLU A 70 25.16 -14.38 23.01
CA GLU A 70 26.33 -14.33 23.89
C GLU A 70 27.13 -15.65 23.81
N LEU A 71 26.45 -16.80 23.87
CA LEU A 71 27.09 -18.12 23.84
C LEU A 71 27.93 -18.37 22.58
N TRP A 72 27.46 -17.89 21.41
CA TRP A 72 28.15 -18.12 20.12
C TRP A 72 28.90 -16.89 19.61
N ASN A 73 28.94 -15.82 20.39
CA ASN A 73 29.52 -14.54 20.02
C ASN A 73 29.12 -14.10 18.59
N VAL A 74 27.81 -14.10 18.31
CA VAL A 74 27.29 -13.97 16.94
C VAL A 74 27.55 -12.60 16.31
N VAL A 75 27.91 -11.59 17.11
CA VAL A 75 28.13 -10.22 16.65
C VAL A 75 29.59 -9.97 16.28
N GLU A 76 30.53 -10.48 17.08
CA GLU A 76 31.96 -10.26 16.85
C GLU A 76 32.58 -11.34 15.95
N SER A 77 31.95 -12.52 15.87
CA SER A 77 32.43 -13.62 15.05
C SER A 77 32.14 -13.39 13.56
N LYS A 78 33.17 -13.58 12.73
CA LYS A 78 33.07 -13.49 11.26
C LYS A 78 32.23 -14.61 10.63
N ASP A 79 31.98 -15.67 11.38
CA ASP A 79 31.19 -16.82 10.92
C ASP A 79 29.68 -16.55 10.99
N TRP A 80 29.28 -15.42 11.58
CA TRP A 80 27.90 -15.04 11.78
C TRP A 80 27.54 -13.74 11.06
N ALA A 81 26.31 -13.70 10.55
CA ALA A 81 25.79 -12.56 9.80
C ALA A 81 25.08 -11.53 10.70
N ASN A 82 25.03 -11.77 12.01
CA ASN A 82 24.34 -10.92 12.98
C ASN A 82 25.15 -9.63 13.22
N LEU A 83 24.51 -8.48 13.03
CA LEU A 83 25.13 -7.17 13.29
C LEU A 83 24.87 -6.66 14.70
N VAL A 84 23.84 -7.21 15.35
CA VAL A 84 23.43 -6.90 16.72
C VAL A 84 23.03 -8.20 17.41
N PRO A 85 23.13 -8.28 18.75
CA PRO A 85 22.61 -9.42 19.49
C PRO A 85 21.11 -9.58 19.22
N GLU A 86 20.64 -10.83 19.12
CA GLU A 86 19.24 -11.14 18.78
C GLU A 86 18.34 -10.98 20.02
N THR A 87 18.15 -9.74 20.50
CA THR A 87 17.35 -9.39 21.69
C THR A 87 15.86 -9.22 21.39
N GLY A 88 15.42 -9.51 20.17
CA GLY A 88 14.02 -9.36 19.77
C GLY A 88 13.66 -8.02 19.13
N GLU A 89 14.57 -7.04 19.11
CA GLU A 89 14.36 -5.70 18.54
C GLU A 89 15.22 -5.49 17.29
N GLY A 90 14.60 -5.11 16.17
CA GLY A 90 15.35 -4.73 14.96
C GLY A 90 16.10 -3.41 15.16
N CYS A 91 17.24 -3.25 14.49
CA CYS A 91 18.10 -2.05 14.51
C CYS A 91 17.45 -0.77 13.88
N GLY A 92 16.15 -0.82 13.54
CA GLY A 92 15.42 0.34 13.02
C GLY A 92 14.98 1.25 14.15
N SER A 93 15.75 2.29 14.45
CA SER A 93 15.29 3.34 15.35
C SER A 93 14.06 4.05 14.76
N ASN A 94 12.92 3.92 15.42
CA ASN A 94 11.68 4.62 15.04
C ASN A 94 11.46 5.85 15.94
N GLY A 95 10.81 6.87 15.38
CA GLY A 95 10.51 8.12 16.11
C GLY A 95 11.79 8.85 16.54
N ASP A 96 11.74 9.48 17.72
CA ASP A 96 12.81 10.30 18.31
C ASP A 96 14.16 9.58 18.45
N LYS A 97 14.17 8.24 18.45
CA LYS A 97 15.39 7.42 18.49
C LYS A 97 16.14 7.42 17.15
N ASN A 98 15.49 7.84 16.06
CA ASN A 98 16.12 7.96 14.75
C ASN A 98 17.02 9.20 14.72
N GLY A 99 18.30 9.06 14.36
CA GLY A 99 19.24 10.18 14.28
C GLY A 99 18.86 11.28 13.27
N MET A 100 17.87 11.00 12.42
CA MET A 100 17.28 11.93 11.45
C MET A 100 15.89 12.44 11.88
N TYR A 101 15.40 12.08 13.07
CA TYR A 101 14.12 12.55 13.58
C TYR A 101 14.14 14.07 13.79
N GLY A 102 13.08 14.73 13.31
CA GLY A 102 12.95 16.19 13.37
C GLY A 102 13.89 16.97 12.43
N LYS A 103 14.83 16.30 11.76
CA LYS A 103 15.69 16.93 10.76
C LYS A 103 14.97 16.99 9.43
N THR A 104 14.73 18.20 8.94
CA THR A 104 14.23 18.44 7.59
C THR A 104 15.35 18.99 6.72
N HIS A 105 15.30 18.70 5.42
CA HIS A 105 16.21 19.33 4.46
C HIS A 105 16.08 20.86 4.55
N THR A 106 17.19 21.57 4.33
CA THR A 106 17.15 23.03 4.18
C THR A 106 16.28 23.42 2.98
N GLU A 107 15.80 24.65 2.97
CA GLU A 107 14.90 25.11 1.90
C GLU A 107 15.59 25.06 0.53
N GLU A 108 16.87 25.40 0.47
CA GLU A 108 17.70 25.27 -0.73
C GLU A 108 17.76 23.83 -1.26
N VAL A 109 17.94 22.85 -0.36
CA VAL A 109 17.98 21.44 -0.75
C VAL A 109 16.60 20.96 -1.20
N LYS A 110 15.52 21.42 -0.57
CA LYS A 110 14.17 21.11 -1.03
C LYS A 110 13.91 21.66 -2.44
N ILE A 111 14.32 22.89 -2.71
CA ILE A 111 14.19 23.52 -4.03
C ILE A 111 14.98 22.71 -5.06
N PHE A 112 16.25 22.40 -4.78
CA PHE A 112 17.10 21.60 -5.65
C PHE A 112 16.50 20.23 -5.98
N LEU A 113 16.01 19.50 -4.95
CA LEU A 113 15.37 18.20 -5.14
C LEU A 113 14.08 18.31 -5.95
N ALA A 114 13.30 19.37 -5.74
CA ALA A 114 12.10 19.65 -6.51
C ALA A 114 12.44 19.92 -7.99
N GLU A 115 13.44 20.74 -8.27
CA GLU A 115 13.92 21.04 -9.64
C GLU A 115 14.41 19.78 -10.35
N LYS A 116 15.25 18.97 -9.71
CA LYS A 116 15.71 17.68 -10.26
C LYS A 116 14.55 16.74 -10.56
N THR A 117 13.53 16.75 -9.70
CA THR A 117 12.32 15.95 -9.91
C THR A 117 11.53 16.45 -11.11
N LYS A 118 11.40 17.78 -11.27
CA LYS A 118 10.76 18.39 -12.44
C LYS A 118 11.49 18.04 -13.73
N GLU A 119 12.81 18.21 -13.78
CA GLU A 119 13.65 17.83 -14.93
C GLU A 119 13.48 16.36 -15.31
N ARG A 120 13.39 15.48 -14.30
CA ARG A 120 13.26 14.05 -14.55
C ARG A 120 11.88 13.67 -15.05
N LEU A 121 10.81 14.27 -14.53
CA LEU A 121 9.44 13.75 -14.67
C LEU A 121 8.49 14.62 -15.49
N ILE A 122 8.65 15.94 -15.51
CA ILE A 122 7.70 16.83 -16.21
C ILE A 122 7.84 16.67 -17.72
N GLY A 123 6.71 16.56 -18.40
CA GLY A 123 6.63 16.49 -19.87
C GLY A 123 7.00 15.15 -20.47
N LYS A 124 7.50 14.19 -19.66
CA LYS A 124 7.84 12.85 -20.14
C LYS A 124 6.65 11.90 -20.03
N THR A 125 6.46 11.14 -21.09
CA THR A 125 5.51 10.03 -21.15
C THR A 125 5.99 8.86 -20.29
N TYR A 126 5.05 7.96 -19.98
CA TYR A 126 5.34 6.81 -19.14
C TYR A 126 6.26 5.81 -19.88
N GLU A 127 6.13 5.76 -21.21
CA GLU A 127 6.99 5.01 -22.13
C GLU A 127 8.44 5.52 -22.11
N GLU A 128 8.65 6.84 -22.09
CA GLU A 128 9.99 7.45 -22.04
C GLU A 128 10.68 7.21 -20.69
N LEU A 129 9.89 7.11 -19.60
CA LEU A 129 10.43 6.90 -18.25
C LEU A 129 10.77 5.44 -17.95
N TYR A 130 9.96 4.49 -18.43
CA TYR A 130 10.03 3.09 -18.01
C TYR A 130 10.23 2.10 -19.16
N GLY A 131 10.16 2.55 -20.41
CA GLY A 131 10.09 1.70 -21.59
C GLY A 131 8.68 1.17 -21.84
N LYS A 132 8.39 0.81 -23.09
CA LYS A 132 7.03 0.44 -23.54
C LYS A 132 6.43 -0.75 -22.78
N VAL A 133 7.19 -1.84 -22.66
CA VAL A 133 6.73 -3.09 -22.01
C VAL A 133 6.33 -2.84 -20.56
N LYS A 134 7.22 -2.19 -19.80
CA LYS A 134 6.98 -1.89 -18.38
C LYS A 134 5.88 -0.83 -18.19
N SER A 135 5.77 0.12 -19.13
CA SER A 135 4.68 1.10 -19.14
C SER A 135 3.31 0.43 -19.24
N ASP A 136 3.16 -0.50 -20.17
CA ASP A 136 1.90 -1.21 -20.41
C ASP A 136 1.50 -2.06 -19.20
N GLU A 137 2.45 -2.79 -18.61
CA GLU A 137 2.24 -3.57 -17.38
C GLU A 137 1.76 -2.69 -16.22
N LEU A 138 2.45 -1.57 -15.97
CA LEU A 138 2.11 -0.65 -14.88
C LEU A 138 0.75 0.04 -15.09
N LYS A 139 0.39 0.35 -16.33
CA LYS A 139 -0.94 0.87 -16.67
C LYS A 139 -2.04 -0.15 -16.38
N GLN A 140 -1.82 -1.43 -16.71
CA GLN A 140 -2.76 -2.51 -16.42
C GLN A 140 -2.96 -2.68 -14.91
N ILE A 141 -1.87 -2.80 -14.14
CA ILE A 141 -1.92 -2.92 -12.68
C ILE A 141 -2.71 -1.76 -12.06
N ARG A 142 -2.43 -0.53 -12.50
CA ARG A 142 -3.12 0.66 -12.00
C ARG A 142 -4.61 0.64 -12.36
N ALA A 143 -4.97 0.22 -13.56
CA ALA A 143 -6.37 0.11 -13.98
C ALA A 143 -7.14 -0.90 -13.12
N GLU A 144 -6.54 -2.06 -12.84
CA GLU A 144 -7.14 -3.09 -11.98
C GLU A 144 -7.32 -2.62 -10.53
N GLN A 145 -6.29 -1.97 -9.96
CA GLN A 145 -6.38 -1.38 -8.63
C GLN A 145 -7.49 -0.34 -8.55
N MET A 146 -7.59 0.53 -9.57
CA MET A 146 -8.65 1.54 -9.64
C MET A 146 -10.04 0.91 -9.78
N LYS A 147 -10.18 -0.21 -10.49
CA LYS A 147 -11.45 -0.95 -10.59
C LYS A 147 -11.89 -1.45 -9.21
N LYS A 148 -11.01 -2.13 -8.48
CA LYS A 148 -11.27 -2.62 -7.10
C LYS A 148 -11.64 -1.46 -6.16
N TYR A 149 -10.91 -0.35 -6.26
CA TYR A 149 -11.21 0.84 -5.46
C TYR A 149 -12.60 1.42 -5.77
N ARG A 150 -12.97 1.54 -7.05
CA ARG A 150 -14.28 2.06 -7.49
C ARG A 150 -15.45 1.12 -7.14
N GLU A 151 -15.23 -0.18 -7.11
CA GLU A 151 -16.23 -1.15 -6.62
C GLU A 151 -16.58 -0.88 -5.15
N LYS A 152 -15.57 -0.61 -4.33
CA LYS A 152 -15.73 -0.27 -2.90
C LYS A 152 -16.24 1.17 -2.69
N HIS A 153 -15.81 2.11 -3.52
CA HIS A 153 -16.14 3.54 -3.42
C HIS A 153 -16.81 4.04 -4.69
N SER A 154 -18.01 3.53 -4.97
CA SER A 154 -18.74 3.89 -6.19
C SER A 154 -19.04 5.39 -6.23
N GLN A 155 -18.50 6.07 -7.23
CA GLN A 155 -18.81 7.49 -7.49
C GLN A 155 -20.09 7.69 -8.31
N ILE A 156 -20.85 6.61 -8.56
CA ILE A 156 -22.07 6.65 -9.36
C ILE A 156 -23.23 6.07 -8.55
N GLY A 157 -24.42 6.62 -8.77
CA GLY A 157 -25.66 6.16 -8.17
C GLY A 157 -25.83 6.58 -6.71
N ASN A 158 -26.62 5.81 -5.97
CA ASN A 158 -26.96 6.08 -4.56
C ASN A 158 -25.79 5.88 -3.58
N LYS A 159 -24.75 5.15 -3.98
CA LYS A 159 -23.53 4.92 -3.20
C LYS A 159 -22.53 6.09 -3.23
N ASN A 160 -22.73 7.06 -4.12
CA ASN A 160 -21.92 8.28 -4.13
C ASN A 160 -22.39 9.19 -2.99
N SER A 161 -21.49 9.55 -2.07
CA SER A 161 -21.77 10.47 -0.96
C SER A 161 -22.24 11.86 -1.44
N ASN A 162 -21.82 12.29 -2.63
CA ASN A 162 -22.20 13.56 -3.25
C ASN A 162 -23.47 13.44 -4.13
N ALA A 163 -24.17 12.31 -4.11
CA ALA A 163 -25.39 12.12 -4.88
C ALA A 163 -26.51 13.03 -4.39
N LYS A 164 -27.00 13.92 -5.26
CA LYS A 164 -28.12 14.81 -4.97
C LYS A 164 -29.44 14.05 -4.99
N THR A 165 -30.34 14.43 -4.10
CA THR A 165 -31.74 14.01 -4.15
C THR A 165 -32.52 14.99 -5.02
N ILE A 166 -33.33 14.47 -5.94
CA ILE A 166 -34.05 15.26 -6.93
C ILE A 166 -35.49 14.78 -6.95
N LEU A 167 -36.43 15.73 -6.88
CA LEU A 167 -37.84 15.52 -7.16
C LEU A 167 -38.12 15.82 -8.63
N PHE A 168 -38.72 14.88 -9.34
CA PHE A 168 -39.28 15.04 -10.67
C PHE A 168 -40.80 15.02 -10.61
N ILE A 169 -41.43 15.82 -11.46
CA ILE A 169 -42.88 15.83 -11.66
C ILE A 169 -43.11 15.54 -13.13
N SER A 170 -43.85 14.47 -13.43
CA SER A 170 -44.19 14.06 -14.78
C SER A 170 -45.17 15.04 -15.43
N PRO A 171 -45.36 14.99 -16.76
CA PRO A 171 -46.38 15.78 -17.44
C PRO A 171 -47.80 15.51 -16.92
N ASP A 172 -48.04 14.29 -16.42
CA ASP A 172 -49.32 13.84 -15.87
C ASP A 172 -49.50 14.21 -14.38
N GLY A 173 -48.49 14.85 -13.78
CA GLY A 173 -48.52 15.32 -12.39
C GLY A 173 -47.99 14.31 -11.35
N GLU A 174 -47.45 13.18 -11.78
CA GLU A 174 -46.88 12.18 -10.87
C GLU A 174 -45.50 12.58 -10.35
N GLU A 175 -45.24 12.33 -9.07
CA GLU A 175 -43.99 12.68 -8.40
C GLU A 175 -43.00 11.51 -8.30
N TYR A 176 -41.73 11.78 -8.62
CA TYR A 176 -40.65 10.80 -8.59
C TYR A 176 -39.45 11.36 -7.83
N ILE A 177 -39.07 10.71 -6.73
CA ILE A 177 -37.88 11.09 -5.95
C ILE A 177 -36.73 10.14 -6.28
N ILE A 178 -35.62 10.69 -6.74
CA ILE A 178 -34.40 9.92 -7.02
C ILE A 178 -33.23 10.45 -6.20
N LYS A 179 -32.39 9.56 -5.68
CA LYS A 179 -31.11 9.89 -5.06
C LYS A 179 -29.96 9.48 -5.98
N GLY A 180 -29.32 10.46 -6.60
CA GLY A 180 -28.37 10.24 -7.69
C GLY A 180 -29.05 9.68 -8.95
N GLY A 181 -28.26 9.20 -9.90
CA GLY A 181 -28.81 8.47 -11.06
C GLY A 181 -29.59 9.31 -12.09
N LEU A 182 -29.47 10.64 -12.07
CA LEU A 182 -30.15 11.57 -12.99
C LEU A 182 -30.12 11.11 -14.46
N ARG A 183 -28.92 10.76 -14.98
CA ARG A 183 -28.76 10.29 -16.37
C ARG A 183 -29.58 9.03 -16.67
N LYS A 184 -29.67 8.10 -15.69
CA LYS A 184 -30.43 6.86 -15.84
C LYS A 184 -31.93 7.16 -15.88
N PHE A 185 -32.40 8.04 -14.99
CA PHE A 185 -33.79 8.49 -14.98
C PHE A 185 -34.16 9.22 -16.28
N CYS A 186 -33.34 10.17 -16.72
CA CYS A 186 -33.59 10.90 -17.96
C CYS A 186 -33.65 9.98 -19.19
N ARG A 187 -32.83 8.93 -19.24
CA ARG A 187 -32.88 7.92 -20.31
C ARG A 187 -34.19 7.12 -20.27
N TYR A 188 -34.64 6.72 -19.09
CA TYR A 188 -35.92 6.01 -18.91
C TYR A 188 -37.12 6.88 -19.33
N ALA A 189 -37.14 8.14 -18.92
CA ALA A 189 -38.19 9.10 -19.27
C ALA A 189 -38.04 9.71 -20.67
N ASN A 190 -37.06 9.26 -21.48
CA ASN A 190 -36.77 9.76 -22.83
C ASN A 190 -36.62 11.30 -22.89
N ILE A 191 -35.95 11.89 -21.90
CA ILE A 191 -35.69 13.33 -21.75
C ILE A 191 -34.19 13.63 -21.77
N ASP A 192 -33.81 14.79 -22.29
CA ASP A 192 -32.40 15.17 -22.32
C ASP A 192 -31.89 15.55 -20.93
N THR A 193 -30.75 14.98 -20.52
CA THR A 193 -30.19 15.25 -19.19
C THR A 193 -29.72 16.69 -19.04
N GLY A 194 -29.15 17.29 -20.10
CA GLY A 194 -28.66 18.68 -20.07
C GLY A 194 -29.80 19.69 -19.91
N MET A 195 -30.88 19.51 -20.67
CA MET A 195 -32.11 20.29 -20.56
C MET A 195 -32.73 20.14 -19.18
N MET A 196 -32.73 18.92 -18.65
CA MET A 196 -33.25 18.66 -17.32
C MET A 196 -32.40 19.33 -16.22
N ILE A 197 -31.07 19.35 -16.35
CA ILE A 197 -30.18 20.11 -15.46
C ILE A 197 -30.50 21.61 -15.50
N ASN A 198 -30.82 22.17 -16.67
CA ASN A 198 -31.21 23.57 -16.78
C ASN A 198 -32.52 23.87 -16.03
N VAL A 199 -33.48 22.96 -16.07
CA VAL A 199 -34.71 23.08 -15.28
C VAL A 199 -34.43 22.97 -13.79
N LEU A 200 -33.62 22.00 -13.35
CA LEU A 200 -33.23 21.86 -11.94
C LEU A 200 -32.47 23.08 -11.40
N LYS A 201 -31.77 23.82 -12.28
CA LYS A 201 -31.09 25.08 -11.96
C LYS A 201 -32.00 26.31 -12.08
N GLY A 202 -33.27 26.15 -12.43
CA GLY A 202 -34.22 27.25 -12.62
C GLY A 202 -34.01 28.07 -13.90
N ARG A 203 -33.12 27.65 -14.80
CA ARG A 203 -32.85 28.34 -16.08
C ARG A 203 -33.93 28.08 -17.14
N LYS A 204 -34.74 27.04 -16.93
CA LYS A 204 -35.86 26.67 -17.79
C LYS A 204 -37.01 26.19 -16.92
N GLN A 205 -38.25 26.49 -17.29
CA GLN A 205 -39.41 26.15 -16.46
C GLN A 205 -39.75 24.65 -16.50
N SER A 206 -39.67 24.03 -17.66
CA SER A 206 -39.91 22.59 -17.86
C SER A 206 -39.22 22.08 -19.13
N HIS A 207 -39.11 20.75 -19.29
CA HIS A 207 -38.66 20.13 -20.53
C HIS A 207 -39.53 18.92 -20.85
N LYS A 208 -40.20 18.92 -22.01
CA LYS A 208 -41.16 17.88 -22.40
C LYS A 208 -42.25 17.63 -21.33
N GLY A 209 -42.76 18.70 -20.71
CA GLY A 209 -43.73 18.61 -19.61
C GLY A 209 -43.12 18.26 -18.24
N TRP A 210 -41.91 17.70 -18.19
CA TRP A 210 -41.23 17.37 -16.94
C TRP A 210 -40.72 18.61 -16.21
N LYS A 211 -40.99 18.66 -14.90
CA LYS A 211 -40.45 19.63 -13.96
C LYS A 211 -39.59 18.92 -12.92
N GLY A 212 -38.76 19.68 -12.21
CA GLY A 212 -38.05 19.11 -11.07
C GLY A 212 -37.31 20.15 -10.24
N LYS A 213 -36.90 19.75 -9.04
CA LYS A 213 -36.11 20.55 -8.11
C LYS A 213 -35.15 19.68 -7.31
N TYR A 214 -34.03 20.26 -6.87
CA TYR A 214 -33.18 19.62 -5.86
C TYR A 214 -33.91 19.63 -4.52
N LEU A 215 -33.78 18.52 -3.78
CA LEU A 215 -34.20 18.40 -2.38
C LEU A 215 -33.01 18.58 -1.45
#